data_AF-A0A7K4FW75-F1
#
_entry.id   AF-A0A7K4FW75-F1
#
_cell.length_a   1.000
_cell.length_b   1.000
_cell.length_c   1.000
_cell.angle_alpha   90.00
_cell.angle_beta   90.00
_cell.angle_gamma   90.00
#
_symmetry.space_group_name_H-M   'P 1'
#
loop_
_entity.id
_entity.type
_entity.pdbx_description
1 polymer ?
#
loop_
_entity_poly.entity_id
_entity_poly.type
_entity_poly.pdbx_seq_one_letter_code
_entity_poly.pdbx_strand_id
1 'polypeptide(L)' 'KIRQKFQIKEGDLVKVVYDDKEGTVKIIVTKE' A
#
# COMPACT_ATOMS: atom_id res chain seq x y z
N LYS A 1 6.25 12.75 -5.68
CA LYS A 1 5.18 11.98 -6.36
C LYS A 1 5.17 10.55 -5.82
N ILE A 2 3.99 9.97 -5.58
CA ILE A 2 3.67 8.75 -4.80
C ILE A 2 4.21 8.71 -3.36
N ARG A 3 5.52 8.56 -3.08
CA ARG A 3 6.05 8.50 -1.69
C ARG A 3 5.79 9.76 -0.86
N GLN A 4 5.58 10.90 -1.52
CA GLN A 4 5.14 12.15 -0.89
C GLN A 4 3.67 12.13 -0.42
N LYS A 5 2.83 11.29 -1.03
CA LYS A 5 1.41 11.12 -0.69
C LYS A 5 1.16 9.83 0.12
N PHE A 6 2.02 8.83 -0.06
CA PHE A 6 1.98 7.54 0.59
C PHE A 6 3.27 7.36 1.41
N GLN A 7 3.20 7.79 2.66
CA GLN A 7 4.34 7.83 3.56
C GLN A 7 4.57 6.43 4.14
N ILE A 8 5.48 5.69 3.53
CA ILE A 8 6.00 4.40 4.01
C ILE A 8 7.47 4.54 4.34
N LYS A 9 7.89 3.93 5.45
CA LYS A 9 9.27 3.85 5.90
C LYS A 9 9.73 2.40 5.92
N GLU A 10 11.06 2.23 6.01
CA GLU A 10 11.65 0.91 6.19
C GLU A 10 11.21 0.34 7.55
N GLY A 11 10.74 -0.91 7.55
CA GLY A 11 10.19 -1.57 8.73
C GLY A 11 8.66 -1.46 8.87
N ASP A 12 7.99 -0.62 8.08
CA ASP A 12 6.52 -0.51 8.14
C ASP A 12 5.85 -1.75 7.53
N LEU A 13 4.85 -2.29 8.22
CA LEU A 13 4.01 -3.36 7.70
C LEU A 13 3.01 -2.80 6.69
N VAL A 14 2.94 -3.45 5.53
CA VAL A 14 1.97 -3.13 4.48
C VAL A 14 1.25 -4.38 4.03
N LYS A 15 -0.05 -4.23 3.76
CA LYS A 15 -0.89 -5.28 3.19
C LYS A 15 -0.99 -5.07 1.68
N VAL A 16 -0.65 -6.10 0.93
CA VAL A 16 -0.79 -6.13 -0.53
C VAL A 16 -2.05 -6.93 -0.87
N VAL A 17 -2.96 -6.30 -1.61
CA VAL A 17 -4.25 -6.89 -2.01
C VAL A 17 -4.39 -6.76 -3.51
N TYR A 18 -4.71 -7.85 -4.19
CA TYR A 18 -5.14 -7.81 -5.58
C TYR A 18 -6.64 -7.51 -5.64
N ASP A 19 -7.03 -6.52 -6.44
CA ASP A 19 -8.42 -6.19 -6.70
C ASP A 19 -8.80 -6.72 -8.08
N ASP A 20 -9.51 -7.86 -8.10
CA ASP A 20 -9.97 -8.51 -9.32
C ASP A 20 -10.94 -7.65 -10.15
N LYS A 21 -11.65 -6.70 -9.52
CA LYS A 21 -12.62 -5.85 -10.23
C LYS A 21 -11.94 -4.76 -11.05
N GLU A 22 -10.85 -4.22 -10.52
CA GLU A 22 -10.06 -3.18 -11.17
C GLU A 22 -8.84 -3.76 -11.91
N GLY A 23 -8.51 -5.03 -11.68
CA GLY A 23 -7.30 -5.67 -12.20
C GLY A 23 -6.01 -5.05 -11.66
N THR A 24 -6.05 -4.46 -10.46
CA THR A 24 -4.94 -3.68 -9.88
C THR A 24 -4.44 -4.25 -8.57
N VAL A 25 -3.18 -3.94 -8.23
CA VAL A 25 -2.59 -4.24 -6.92
C VAL A 25 -2.68 -3.01 -6.03
N LYS A 26 -3.36 -3.15 -4.89
CA LYS A 26 -3.49 -2.10 -3.87
C LYS A 26 -2.53 -2.39 -2.72
N ILE A 27 -1.76 -1.37 -2.35
CA ILE A 27 -0.84 -1.42 -1.20
C ILE A 27 -1.46 -0.55 -0.11
N ILE A 28 -1.75 -1.15 1.04
CA ILE A 28 -2.40 -0.49 2.17
C ILE A 28 -1.43 -0.52 3.35
N VAL A 29 -1.16 0.64 3.96
CA VAL A 29 -0.36 0.70 5.19
C VAL A 29 -1.20 0.18 6.35
N THR A 30 -0.71 -0.86 7.03
CA THR A 30 -1.28 -1.35 8.28
C THR A 30 -0.63 -0.59 9.42
N LYS A 31 -1.38 0.30 10.07
CA LYS A 31 -1.00 0.85 11.37
C LYS A 31 -1.55 -0.10 12.43
N GLU A 32 -0.66 -0.72 13.20
CA GLU A 32 -1.02 -1.20 14.54
C GLU A 32 -1.31 -0.01 15.46
#